data_AF-A0A7C3KR00-F1
#
_entry.id   AF-A0A7C3KR00-F1
#
_cell.length_a   1.000
_cell.length_b   1.000
_cell.length_c   1.000
_cell.angle_alpha   90.00
_cell.angle_beta   90.00
_cell.angle_gamma   90.00
#
_symmetry.space_group_name_H-M   'P 1'
#
loop_
_entity.id
_entity.type
_entity.pdbx_description
1 polymer ?
#
loop_
_entity_poly.entity_id
_entity_poly.type
_entity_poly.pdbx_seq_one_letter_code
_entity_poly.pdbx_strand_id
1 'polypeptide(L)'
;MCRIRAYLFLLLLPSWPALAQDSIDDDIQQKIENVAENLNNEDADYTNLTEHLSYYRGHPINLNSAGKDELMELGLLSEIQVNHLLAHIQKNGKLLTIHELQSIAGFDLETIRKILPYVFVSGTADTRHFSLKEALSDGKHVFLFRYQQVLEQQTGFTAPDSGASVNSRYLGSPQKYYARYRFTYSNTLSWGITGEKDAGEEFFT
;
A
#
# COMPACT_ATOMS: atom_id res chain seq x y z
N MET A 1 54.67 -37.98 -7.33
CA MET A 1 53.36 -37.78 -7.99
C MET A 1 52.32 -37.47 -6.91
N CYS A 2 51.80 -36.24 -6.86
CA CYS A 2 50.40 -35.91 -6.54
C CYS A 2 50.31 -34.38 -6.44
N ARG A 3 49.75 -33.72 -7.45
CA ARG A 3 49.48 -32.28 -7.42
C ARG A 3 48.04 -32.08 -6.94
N ILE A 4 47.87 -31.54 -5.74
CA ILE A 4 46.57 -31.13 -5.22
C ILE A 4 46.21 -29.80 -5.92
N ARG A 5 45.19 -29.83 -6.78
CA ARG A 5 44.63 -28.63 -7.40
C ARG A 5 43.63 -28.00 -6.43
N ALA A 6 44.03 -26.90 -5.79
CA ALA A 6 43.10 -26.05 -5.05
C ALA A 6 42.27 -25.24 -6.06
N TYR A 7 40.97 -25.53 -6.16
CA TYR A 7 40.04 -24.70 -6.92
C TYR A 7 39.51 -23.60 -6.00
N LEU A 8 40.01 -22.38 -6.20
CA LEU A 8 39.48 -21.17 -5.59
C LEU A 8 38.22 -20.78 -6.36
N PHE A 9 37.05 -21.14 -5.85
CA PHE A 9 35.77 -20.73 -6.44
C PHE A 9 35.50 -19.28 -6.01
N LEU A 10 35.95 -18.31 -6.82
CA LEU A 10 35.63 -16.91 -6.66
C LEU A 10 34.13 -16.72 -6.97
N LEU A 11 33.29 -16.69 -5.93
CA LEU A 11 31.89 -16.32 -6.02
C LEU A 11 31.79 -14.85 -6.43
N LEU A 12 31.69 -14.61 -7.73
CA LEU A 12 31.17 -13.36 -8.31
C LEU A 12 29.70 -13.24 -7.91
N LEU A 13 29.46 -12.59 -6.77
CA LEU A 13 28.12 -12.17 -6.38
C LEU A 13 27.60 -11.18 -7.44
N PRO A 14 26.47 -11.45 -8.11
CA PRO A 14 25.86 -10.44 -8.95
C PRO A 14 25.45 -9.27 -8.06
N SER A 15 26.03 -8.11 -8.31
CA SER A 15 25.61 -6.84 -7.71
C SER A 15 24.21 -6.52 -8.22
N TRP A 16 23.19 -7.02 -7.53
CA TRP A 16 21.81 -6.60 -7.77
C TRP A 16 21.73 -5.10 -7.48
N PRO A 17 21.14 -4.29 -8.38
CA PRO A 17 20.83 -2.91 -8.05
C PRO A 17 19.87 -2.91 -6.86
N ALA A 18 20.30 -2.31 -5.75
CA ALA A 18 19.42 -1.99 -4.64
C ALA A 18 18.40 -0.98 -5.14
N LEU A 19 17.16 -1.41 -5.34
CA LEU A 19 16.02 -0.49 -5.42
C LEU A 19 15.77 0.02 -4.01
N ALA A 20 16.50 1.08 -3.63
CA ALA A 20 16.08 1.95 -2.55
C ALA A 20 14.85 2.71 -3.06
N GLN A 21 13.68 2.39 -2.51
CA GLN A 21 12.48 3.17 -2.72
C GLN A 21 11.91 3.56 -1.37
N ASP A 22 12.32 4.74 -0.91
CA ASP A 22 11.53 5.56 0.00
C ASP A 22 11.76 7.02 -0.41
N SER A 23 10.98 7.47 -1.39
CA SER A 23 11.00 8.85 -1.90
C SER A 23 9.60 9.46 -1.97
N ILE A 24 8.58 8.72 -1.54
CA ILE A 24 7.19 9.17 -1.56
C ILE A 24 6.88 9.97 -0.29
N ASP A 25 7.42 9.55 0.86
CA ASP A 25 7.23 10.25 2.13
C ASP A 25 8.03 11.57 2.15
N ASP A 26 9.27 11.55 1.64
CA ASP A 26 10.12 12.75 1.53
C ASP A 26 9.53 13.81 0.57
N ASP A 27 8.88 13.41 -0.53
CA ASP A 27 8.24 14.33 -1.48
C ASP A 27 7.01 15.01 -0.86
N ILE A 28 6.26 14.31 0.01
CA ILE A 28 5.13 14.87 0.75
C ILE A 28 5.64 15.82 1.83
N GLN A 29 6.66 15.42 2.60
CA GLN A 29 7.27 16.25 3.63
C GLN A 29 7.85 17.55 3.04
N GLN A 30 8.60 17.47 1.94
CA GLN A 30 9.15 18.64 1.24
C GLN A 30 8.06 19.52 0.63
N LYS A 31 6.94 18.96 0.14
CA LYS A 31 5.81 19.76 -0.35
C LYS A 31 5.09 20.49 0.79
N ILE A 32 4.94 19.85 1.94
CA ILE A 32 4.35 20.48 3.13
C ILE A 32 5.27 21.59 3.65
N GLU A 33 6.58 21.36 3.73
CA GLU A 33 7.56 22.37 4.17
C GLU A 33 7.63 23.57 3.22
N ASN A 34 7.70 23.33 1.90
CA ASN A 34 7.72 24.42 0.91
C ASN A 34 6.42 25.24 0.90
N VAL A 35 5.28 24.62 1.18
CA VAL A 35 3.99 25.33 1.30
C VAL A 35 3.94 26.13 2.61
N ALA A 36 4.44 25.57 3.70
CA ALA A 36 4.51 26.25 5.00
C ALA A 36 5.46 27.47 4.96
N GLU A 37 6.62 27.35 4.30
CA GLU A 37 7.62 28.42 4.23
C GLU A 37 7.16 29.62 3.36
N ASN A 38 6.28 29.38 2.39
CA ASN A 38 5.72 30.44 1.53
C ASN A 38 4.50 31.16 2.12
N LEU A 39 3.93 30.70 3.23
CA LEU A 39 2.65 31.18 3.77
C LEU A 39 2.79 31.69 5.21
N ASN A 40 3.35 32.88 5.37
CA ASN A 40 3.36 33.64 6.64
C ASN A 40 1.95 34.16 7.05
N ASN A 41 0.88 33.35 6.98
CA ASN A 41 -0.42 33.68 7.56
C ASN A 41 -1.24 32.42 7.91
N GLU A 42 -1.54 32.30 9.22
CA GLU A 42 -2.70 31.63 9.83
C GLU A 42 -2.81 30.09 9.72
N ASP A 43 -2.11 29.40 10.63
CA ASP A 43 -2.13 27.94 10.91
C ASP A 43 -3.51 27.37 11.36
N ALA A 44 -4.61 28.12 11.30
CA ALA A 44 -5.85 27.77 11.99
C ALA A 44 -6.89 26.99 11.18
N ASP A 45 -6.81 26.94 9.85
CA ASP A 45 -7.85 26.31 9.00
C ASP A 45 -7.35 25.15 8.11
N TYR A 46 -6.04 25.09 7.83
CA TYR A 46 -5.48 24.07 6.94
C TYR A 46 -5.49 22.66 7.52
N THR A 47 -5.30 22.52 8.84
CA THR A 47 -5.34 21.22 9.54
C THR A 47 -6.72 20.59 9.41
N ASN A 48 -7.79 21.37 9.69
CA ASN A 48 -9.17 20.91 9.57
C ASN A 48 -9.52 20.53 8.12
N LEU A 49 -9.12 21.35 7.14
CA LEU A 49 -9.34 21.04 5.72
C LEU A 49 -8.61 19.76 5.30
N THR A 50 -7.39 19.55 5.76
CA THR A 50 -6.57 18.38 5.41
C THR A 50 -7.15 17.09 5.99
N GLU A 51 -7.59 17.11 7.25
CA GLU A 51 -8.28 15.98 7.88
C GLU A 51 -9.58 15.66 7.15
N HIS A 52 -10.34 16.69 6.78
CA HIS A 52 -11.60 16.56 6.07
C HIS A 52 -11.43 15.97 4.66
N LEU A 53 -10.45 16.46 3.88
CA LEU A 53 -10.11 15.88 2.58
C LEU A 53 -9.59 14.44 2.70
N SER A 54 -8.87 14.13 3.78
CA SER A 54 -8.42 12.75 4.05
C SER A 54 -9.59 11.79 4.24
N TYR A 55 -10.68 12.25 4.88
CA TYR A 55 -11.91 11.48 5.00
C TYR A 55 -12.54 11.18 3.63
N TYR A 56 -12.71 12.19 2.77
CA TYR A 56 -13.31 12.01 1.43
C TYR A 56 -12.44 11.19 0.47
N ARG A 57 -11.14 11.07 0.71
CA ARG A 57 -10.30 10.13 -0.04
C ARG A 57 -10.69 8.67 0.25
N GLY A 58 -11.15 8.37 1.47
CA GLY A 58 -11.71 7.07 1.84
C GLY A 58 -13.20 6.92 1.52
N HIS A 59 -13.93 8.03 1.44
CA HIS A 59 -15.38 8.08 1.21
C HIS A 59 -15.71 9.06 0.07
N PRO A 60 -15.37 8.73 -1.19
CA PRO A 60 -15.52 9.68 -2.29
C PRO A 60 -17.00 9.99 -2.55
N ILE A 61 -17.29 11.24 -2.92
CA ILE A 61 -18.64 11.75 -3.17
C ILE A 61 -19.10 11.33 -4.57
N ASN A 62 -20.34 10.85 -4.70
CA ASN A 62 -20.92 10.54 -6.01
C ASN A 62 -21.53 11.79 -6.65
N LEU A 63 -20.91 12.29 -7.73
CA LEU A 63 -21.38 13.51 -8.41
C LEU A 63 -22.80 13.40 -8.97
N ASN A 64 -23.30 12.19 -9.26
CA ASN A 64 -24.65 11.99 -9.78
C ASN A 64 -25.75 12.02 -8.72
N SER A 65 -25.41 11.87 -7.45
CA SER A 65 -26.38 11.84 -6.33
C SER A 65 -26.12 12.89 -5.26
N ALA A 66 -24.95 13.53 -5.27
CA ALA A 66 -24.57 14.49 -4.27
C ALA A 66 -25.43 15.76 -4.32
N GLY A 67 -25.75 16.26 -3.14
CA GLY A 67 -26.44 17.55 -2.97
C GLY A 67 -25.48 18.73 -3.13
N LYS A 68 -26.03 19.94 -3.23
CA LYS A 68 -25.24 21.18 -3.24
C LYS A 68 -24.35 21.28 -1.99
N ASP A 69 -24.93 21.03 -0.82
CA ASP A 69 -24.24 21.19 0.46
C ASP A 69 -23.06 20.22 0.60
N GLU A 70 -23.24 18.96 0.20
CA GLU A 70 -22.19 17.92 0.19
C GLU A 70 -21.04 18.28 -0.76
N LEU A 71 -21.35 18.83 -1.94
CA LEU A 71 -20.32 19.30 -2.89
C LEU A 71 -19.59 20.55 -2.39
N MET A 72 -20.26 21.42 -1.61
CA MET A 72 -19.66 22.59 -1.00
C MET A 72 -18.78 22.21 0.20
N GLU A 73 -19.15 21.18 0.96
CA GLU A 73 -18.39 20.65 2.10
C GLU A 73 -16.98 20.22 1.70
N LEU A 74 -16.80 19.73 0.46
CA LEU A 74 -15.50 19.39 -0.10
C LEU A 74 -14.48 20.54 -0.05
N GLY A 75 -14.93 21.80 -0.07
CA GLY A 75 -14.05 22.98 0.01
C GLY A 75 -13.15 23.22 -1.20
N LEU A 76 -13.24 22.37 -2.24
CA LEU A 76 -12.44 22.43 -3.47
C LEU A 76 -13.17 23.07 -4.66
N LEU A 77 -14.50 23.22 -4.56
CA LEU A 77 -15.35 23.76 -5.61
C LEU A 77 -15.98 25.08 -5.18
N SER A 78 -16.03 26.03 -6.10
CA SER A 78 -16.80 27.25 -5.91
C SER A 78 -18.30 26.99 -6.08
N GLU A 79 -19.13 27.84 -5.46
CA GLU A 79 -20.59 27.76 -5.59
C GLU A 79 -21.06 27.80 -7.05
N ILE A 80 -20.38 28.58 -7.91
CA ILE A 80 -20.67 28.67 -9.34
C ILE A 80 -20.41 27.32 -10.04
N GLN A 81 -19.27 26.67 -9.75
CA GLN A 81 -18.94 25.35 -10.31
C GLN A 81 -19.95 24.29 -9.86
N VAL A 82 -20.32 24.27 -8.58
CA VAL A 82 -21.34 23.36 -8.05
C VAL A 82 -22.68 23.57 -8.76
N ASN A 83 -23.11 24.82 -8.93
CA ASN A 83 -24.35 25.12 -9.65
C ASN A 83 -24.29 24.69 -11.12
N HIS A 84 -23.17 24.90 -11.81
CA HIS A 84 -23.00 24.44 -13.20
C HIS A 84 -23.05 22.91 -13.32
N LEU A 85 -22.43 22.19 -12.38
CA LEU A 85 -22.48 20.73 -12.33
C LEU A 85 -23.92 20.23 -12.16
N LEU A 86 -24.63 20.75 -11.16
CA LEU A 86 -26.02 20.36 -10.89
C LEU A 86 -26.95 20.72 -12.05
N ALA A 87 -26.77 21.90 -12.66
CA ALA A 87 -27.53 22.31 -13.84
C ALA A 87 -27.25 21.41 -15.06
N HIS A 88 -26.00 20.99 -15.25
CA HIS A 88 -25.63 20.06 -16.31
C HIS A 88 -26.36 18.71 -16.12
N ILE A 89 -26.33 18.15 -14.90
CA ILE A 89 -27.00 16.89 -14.58
C ILE A 89 -28.52 17.00 -14.74
N GLN A 90 -29.10 18.11 -14.30
CA GLN A 90 -30.54 18.35 -14.44
C GLN A 90 -30.98 18.44 -15.90
N LYS A 91 -30.14 19.04 -16.75
CA LYS A 91 -30.45 19.25 -18.17
C LYS A 91 -30.18 18.02 -19.04
N ASN A 92 -29.07 17.34 -18.80
CA ASN A 92 -28.56 16.29 -19.67
C ASN A 92 -28.76 14.87 -19.11
N GLY A 93 -29.18 14.75 -17.85
CA GLY A 93 -29.23 13.50 -17.12
C GLY A 93 -27.93 13.20 -16.36
N LYS A 94 -27.85 12.01 -15.79
CA LYS A 94 -26.69 11.57 -15.00
C LYS A 94 -25.44 11.51 -15.88
N LEU A 95 -24.31 11.92 -15.30
CA LEU A 95 -22.99 11.75 -15.90
C LEU A 95 -22.72 10.26 -16.12
N LEU A 96 -22.24 9.89 -17.31
CA LEU A 96 -21.88 8.51 -17.62
C LEU A 96 -20.42 8.22 -17.28
N THR A 97 -19.56 9.22 -17.41
CA THR A 97 -18.12 9.13 -17.16
C THR A 97 -17.62 10.37 -16.43
N ILE A 98 -16.53 10.25 -15.68
CA ILE A 98 -15.90 11.39 -15.00
C ILE A 98 -15.35 12.44 -15.99
N HIS A 99 -15.06 12.05 -17.23
CA HIS A 99 -14.49 12.96 -18.25
C HIS A 99 -15.50 13.98 -18.77
N GLU A 100 -16.80 13.74 -18.60
CA GLU A 100 -17.86 14.68 -18.98
C GLU A 100 -17.77 16.00 -18.22
N LEU A 101 -17.08 16.04 -17.07
CA LEU A 101 -16.78 17.28 -16.35
C LEU A 101 -16.09 18.33 -17.23
N GLN A 102 -15.29 17.92 -18.23
CA GLN A 102 -14.64 18.84 -19.16
C GLN A 102 -15.63 19.63 -20.03
N SER A 103 -16.87 19.16 -20.15
CA SER A 103 -17.93 19.85 -20.89
C SER A 103 -18.69 20.88 -20.03
N ILE A 104 -18.41 20.95 -18.74
CA ILE A 104 -19.10 21.82 -17.78
C ILE A 104 -18.32 23.13 -17.64
N ALA A 105 -19.02 24.25 -17.75
CA ALA A 105 -18.40 25.56 -17.61
C ALA A 105 -17.74 25.73 -16.23
N GLY A 106 -16.50 26.20 -16.20
CA GLY A 106 -15.74 26.39 -14.96
C GLY A 106 -14.97 25.16 -14.47
N PHE A 107 -15.05 24.02 -15.17
CA PHE A 107 -14.20 22.85 -14.89
C PHE A 107 -13.03 22.81 -15.88
N ASP A 108 -11.89 23.37 -15.48
CA ASP A 108 -10.64 23.20 -16.20
C ASP A 108 -9.91 21.92 -15.76
N LEU A 109 -8.85 21.56 -16.48
CA LEU A 109 -8.10 20.34 -16.23
C LEU A 109 -7.45 20.34 -14.84
N GLU A 110 -7.07 21.52 -14.33
CA GLU A 110 -6.49 21.67 -13.00
C GLU A 110 -7.53 21.39 -11.90
N THR A 111 -8.71 22.00 -11.98
CA THR A 111 -9.83 21.78 -11.08
C THR A 111 -10.25 20.31 -11.09
N ILE A 112 -10.40 19.71 -12.27
CA ILE A 112 -10.79 18.30 -12.39
C ILE A 112 -9.76 17.41 -11.68
N ARG A 113 -8.46 17.64 -11.89
CA ARG A 113 -7.40 16.86 -11.23
C ARG A 113 -7.42 17.04 -9.71
N LYS A 114 -7.73 18.25 -9.20
CA LYS A 114 -7.84 18.53 -7.77
C LYS A 114 -8.96 17.74 -7.11
N ILE A 115 -10.12 17.62 -7.75
CA ILE A 115 -11.29 16.94 -7.15
C ILE A 115 -11.31 15.42 -7.37
N LEU A 116 -10.65 14.92 -8.41
CA LEU A 116 -10.69 13.51 -8.82
C LEU A 116 -10.39 12.48 -7.71
N PRO A 117 -9.47 12.74 -6.74
CA PRO A 117 -9.24 11.82 -5.63
C PRO A 117 -10.41 11.68 -4.65
N TYR A 118 -11.37 12.61 -4.67
CA TYR A 118 -12.42 12.77 -3.66
C TYR A 118 -13.83 12.56 -4.20
N VAL A 119 -13.97 12.35 -5.51
CA VAL A 119 -15.27 12.22 -6.17
C VAL A 119 -15.30 11.03 -7.12
N PHE A 120 -16.50 10.56 -7.46
CA PHE A 120 -16.71 9.56 -8.49
C PHE A 120 -18.03 9.78 -9.22
N VAL A 121 -18.19 9.15 -10.37
CA VAL A 121 -19.42 9.14 -11.15
C VAL A 121 -19.94 7.72 -11.19
N SER A 122 -21.12 7.45 -10.63
CA SER A 122 -21.76 6.14 -10.78
C SER A 122 -22.37 6.01 -12.19
N GLY A 123 -21.54 5.68 -13.16
CA GLY A 123 -21.97 5.32 -14.52
C GLY A 123 -22.32 3.84 -14.62
N THR A 124 -23.17 3.47 -15.57
CA THR A 124 -23.46 2.06 -15.93
C THR A 124 -22.29 1.35 -16.61
N ALA A 125 -21.15 2.03 -16.80
CA ALA A 125 -19.92 1.46 -17.36
C ALA A 125 -18.67 1.68 -16.49
N ASP A 126 -18.77 2.46 -15.40
CA ASP A 126 -17.63 2.79 -14.55
C ASP A 126 -18.07 2.89 -13.07
N THR A 127 -18.89 1.92 -12.65
CA THR A 127 -18.60 1.38 -11.33
C THR A 127 -17.14 0.97 -11.42
N ARG A 128 -16.25 1.57 -10.60
CA ARG A 128 -14.99 0.92 -10.25
C ARG A 128 -15.39 -0.46 -9.75
N HIS A 129 -15.51 -1.41 -10.68
CA HIS A 129 -15.69 -2.79 -10.36
C HIS A 129 -14.46 -3.04 -9.52
N PHE A 130 -14.67 -3.36 -8.27
CA PHE A 130 -13.62 -3.93 -7.45
C PHE A 130 -13.24 -5.25 -8.14
N SER A 131 -12.38 -5.13 -9.16
CA SER A 131 -11.87 -6.22 -9.94
C SER A 131 -10.80 -6.80 -9.07
N LEU A 132 -11.14 -7.91 -8.40
CA LEU A 132 -10.19 -8.68 -7.60
C LEU A 132 -8.88 -8.93 -8.37
N LYS A 133 -8.95 -9.01 -9.69
CA LYS A 133 -7.82 -9.17 -10.60
C LYS A 133 -6.94 -7.91 -10.70
N GLU A 134 -7.52 -6.73 -10.81
CA GLU A 134 -6.77 -5.45 -10.80
C GLU A 134 -6.20 -5.17 -9.42
N ALA A 135 -6.97 -5.42 -8.36
CA ALA A 135 -6.49 -5.29 -6.99
C ALA A 135 -5.28 -6.21 -6.73
N LEU A 136 -5.32 -7.47 -7.20
CA LEU A 136 -4.18 -8.40 -7.07
C LEU A 136 -2.98 -8.03 -7.96
N SER A 137 -3.19 -7.29 -9.05
CA SER A 137 -2.12 -6.87 -9.97
C SER A 137 -1.42 -5.60 -9.50
N ASP A 138 -2.20 -4.63 -9.04
CA ASP A 138 -1.74 -3.28 -8.71
C ASP A 138 -1.54 -3.07 -7.20
N GLY A 139 -1.78 -4.11 -6.40
CA GLY A 139 -1.53 -4.11 -4.96
C GLY A 139 -0.05 -4.13 -4.61
N LYS A 140 0.29 -3.59 -3.44
CA LYS A 140 1.63 -3.68 -2.87
C LYS A 140 1.81 -5.04 -2.22
N HIS A 141 2.77 -5.81 -2.72
CA HIS A 141 3.15 -7.11 -2.18
C HIS A 141 4.47 -6.98 -1.42
N VAL A 142 4.47 -7.35 -0.13
CA VAL A 142 5.67 -7.38 0.71
C VAL A 142 5.89 -8.80 1.18
N PHE A 143 7.06 -9.34 0.83
CA PHE A 143 7.50 -10.66 1.28
C PHE A 143 8.73 -10.53 2.17
N LEU A 144 8.67 -11.15 3.34
CA LEU A 144 9.75 -11.20 4.31
C LEU A 144 10.05 -12.66 4.63
N PHE A 145 11.31 -13.07 4.42
CA PHE A 145 11.79 -14.39 4.79
C PHE A 145 13.03 -14.25 5.67
N ARG A 146 13.07 -15.03 6.75
CA ARG A 146 14.18 -15.06 7.69
C ARG A 146 14.54 -16.49 8.00
N TYR A 147 15.83 -16.78 7.87
CA TYR A 147 16.47 -18.01 8.25
C TYR A 147 17.41 -17.75 9.42
N GLN A 148 17.38 -18.60 10.44
CA GLN A 148 18.27 -18.50 11.59
C GLN A 148 18.72 -19.90 12.02
N GLN A 149 20.03 -20.05 12.25
CA GLN A 149 20.62 -21.26 12.81
C GLN A 149 21.80 -20.87 13.70
N VAL A 150 21.91 -21.52 14.86
CA VAL A 150 23.12 -21.44 15.70
C VAL A 150 24.20 -22.30 15.05
N LEU A 151 25.40 -21.74 14.84
CA LEU A 151 26.51 -22.47 14.21
C LEU A 151 27.18 -23.47 15.18
N GLU A 152 27.12 -23.18 16.48
CA GLU A 152 27.58 -24.09 17.52
C GLU A 152 26.68 -25.31 17.63
N GLN A 153 27.29 -26.48 17.80
CA GLN A 153 26.57 -27.74 17.90
C GLN A 153 25.88 -27.86 19.27
N GLN A 154 24.56 -27.75 19.26
CA GLN A 154 23.73 -27.85 20.46
C GLN A 154 23.48 -29.31 20.85
N THR A 155 23.73 -29.66 22.11
CA THR A 155 23.59 -31.03 22.66
C THR A 155 22.16 -31.60 22.55
N GLY A 156 21.15 -30.72 22.48
CA GLY A 156 19.75 -31.10 22.27
C GLY A 156 19.45 -31.68 20.88
N PHE A 157 20.34 -31.51 19.91
CA PHE A 157 20.21 -31.97 18.53
C PHE A 157 21.26 -33.03 18.14
N THR A 158 22.03 -33.54 19.11
CA THR A 158 23.01 -34.63 18.89
C THR A 158 22.45 -35.99 19.31
N ALA A 159 22.98 -37.07 18.74
CA ALA A 159 22.59 -38.43 19.10
C ALA A 159 22.72 -38.64 20.63
N PRO A 160 21.78 -39.36 21.27
CA PRO A 160 21.87 -39.64 22.70
C PRO A 160 23.08 -40.53 22.98
N ASP A 161 23.86 -40.16 24.00
CA ASP A 161 24.92 -41.04 24.52
C ASP A 161 24.28 -42.32 25.07
N SER A 162 24.98 -43.46 24.88
CA SER A 162 24.54 -44.81 25.27
C SER A 162 24.20 -44.89 26.77
N GLY A 163 22.95 -44.56 27.13
CA GLY A 163 22.47 -44.47 28.51
C GLY A 163 21.49 -43.31 28.79
N ALA A 164 21.30 -42.37 27.87
CA ALA A 164 20.37 -41.26 28.05
C ALA A 164 18.91 -41.64 27.71
N SER A 165 17.96 -41.09 28.49
CA SER A 165 16.51 -41.17 28.25
C SER A 165 16.17 -40.78 26.80
N VAL A 166 15.41 -41.65 26.13
CA VAL A 166 14.93 -41.52 24.73
C VAL A 166 14.17 -40.19 24.50
N ASN A 167 13.74 -39.52 25.56
CA ASN A 167 12.90 -38.32 25.51
C ASN A 167 13.64 -36.99 25.81
N SER A 168 14.98 -36.98 25.73
CA SER A 168 15.83 -35.82 26.09
C SER A 168 16.36 -35.00 24.90
N ARG A 169 15.82 -35.24 23.70
CA ARG A 169 16.30 -34.66 22.43
C ARG A 169 15.16 -34.08 21.63
N TYR A 170 15.45 -33.03 20.87
CA TYR A 170 14.50 -32.45 19.94
C TYR A 170 14.31 -33.37 18.73
N LEU A 171 13.07 -33.56 18.32
CA LEU A 171 12.71 -34.40 17.17
C LEU A 171 12.93 -33.66 15.84
N GLY A 172 12.72 -32.34 15.85
CA GLY A 172 12.88 -31.49 14.68
C GLY A 172 14.28 -30.90 14.50
N SER A 173 14.43 -30.12 13.42
CA SER A 173 15.71 -29.56 12.99
C SER A 173 16.06 -28.25 13.75
N PRO A 174 17.37 -27.90 13.91
CA PRO A 174 17.80 -26.71 14.67
C PRO A 174 17.58 -25.39 13.93
N GLN A 175 17.08 -25.43 12.69
CA GLN A 175 16.82 -24.23 11.91
C GLN A 175 15.47 -23.62 12.29
N LYS A 176 15.50 -22.31 12.56
CA LYS A 176 14.32 -21.47 12.71
C LYS A 176 14.02 -20.78 11.38
N TYR A 177 12.76 -20.86 10.96
CA TYR A 177 12.28 -20.24 9.73
C TYR A 177 11.12 -19.30 10.06
N TYR A 178 11.14 -18.12 9.48
CA TYR A 178 10.05 -17.16 9.58
C TYR A 178 9.73 -16.60 8.21
N ALA A 179 8.47 -16.64 7.83
CA ALA A 179 7.96 -16.15 6.56
C ALA A 179 6.73 -15.27 6.81
N ARG A 180 6.70 -14.10 6.21
CA ARG A 180 5.55 -13.20 6.25
C ARG A 180 5.29 -12.66 4.86
N TYR A 181 4.05 -12.81 4.44
CA TYR A 181 3.51 -12.17 3.25
C TYR A 181 2.47 -11.14 3.68
N ARG A 182 2.55 -9.93 3.13
CA ARG A 182 1.57 -8.86 3.33
C ARG A 182 1.19 -8.30 1.98
N PHE A 183 -0.12 -8.19 1.77
CA PHE A 183 -0.73 -7.53 0.64
C PHE A 183 -1.47 -6.28 1.13
N THR A 184 -1.31 -5.18 0.40
CA THR A 184 -2.04 -3.93 0.66
C THR A 184 -2.44 -3.31 -0.66
N TYR A 185 -3.74 -3.07 -0.85
CA TYR A 185 -4.27 -2.39 -2.02
C TYR A 185 -4.96 -1.10 -1.57
N SER A 186 -4.32 0.04 -1.87
CA SER A 186 -4.74 1.37 -1.43
C SER A 186 -4.98 1.42 0.09
N ASN A 187 -5.92 2.24 0.56
CA ASN A 187 -6.35 2.34 1.97
C ASN A 187 -7.53 1.43 2.34
N THR A 188 -7.99 0.57 1.41
CA THR A 188 -9.28 -0.13 1.53
C THR A 188 -9.14 -1.62 1.82
N LEU A 189 -8.04 -2.27 1.41
CA LEU A 189 -7.87 -3.72 1.59
C LEU A 189 -6.45 -4.08 1.99
N SER A 190 -6.31 -4.79 3.10
CA SER A 190 -5.05 -5.37 3.53
C SER A 190 -5.27 -6.79 4.05
N TRP A 191 -4.40 -7.72 3.67
CA TRP A 191 -4.37 -9.06 4.23
C TRP A 191 -2.94 -9.57 4.28
N GLY A 192 -2.67 -10.59 5.09
CA GLY A 192 -1.34 -11.15 5.20
C GLY A 192 -1.35 -12.54 5.82
N ILE A 193 -0.30 -13.30 5.50
CA ILE A 193 -0.08 -14.65 6.01
C ILE A 193 1.28 -14.64 6.72
N THR A 194 1.33 -15.21 7.92
CA THR A 194 2.58 -15.36 8.68
C THR A 194 2.75 -16.82 9.04
N GLY A 195 3.94 -17.36 8.78
CA GLY A 195 4.36 -18.68 9.17
C GLY A 195 5.66 -18.61 9.94
N GLU A 196 5.73 -19.32 11.05
CA GLU A 196 6.93 -19.47 11.86
C GLU A 196 7.14 -20.96 12.15
N LYS A 197 8.40 -21.38 12.12
CA LYS A 197 8.84 -22.68 12.61
C LYS A 197 9.95 -22.45 13.61
N ASP A 198 9.76 -22.96 14.82
CA ASP A 198 10.79 -22.95 15.84
C ASP A 198 11.80 -24.10 15.66
N ALA A 199 12.96 -23.92 16.28
CA ALA A 199 14.00 -24.93 16.30
C ALA A 199 13.54 -26.13 17.14
N GLY A 200 13.63 -27.34 16.58
CA GLY A 200 13.24 -28.58 17.27
C GLY A 200 11.82 -29.07 17.03
N GLU A 201 10.98 -28.31 16.30
CA GLU A 201 9.64 -28.73 15.91
C GLU A 201 9.62 -29.45 14.55
N GLU A 202 8.68 -30.40 14.37
CA GLU A 202 8.42 -31.08 13.09
C GLU A 202 7.43 -30.28 12.23
N PHE A 203 7.63 -30.28 10.90
CA PHE A 203 6.79 -29.51 9.97
C PHE A 203 5.39 -30.12 9.73
N PHE A 204 5.28 -31.44 9.83
CA PHE A 204 4.05 -32.19 9.56
C PHE A 204 4.05 -33.44 10.44
N THR A 205 2.95 -33.66 11.18
CA THR A 205 2.63 -34.94 11.84
C THR A 205 1.55 -35.64 11.04
#